data_AF-A0A177YAL5-F1
#
_entry.id   AF-A0A177YAL5-F1
#
_cell.length_a   1.000
_cell.length_b   1.000
_cell.length_c   1.000
_cell.angle_alpha   90.00
_cell.angle_beta   90.00
_cell.angle_gamma   90.00
#
_symmetry.space_group_name_H-M   'P 1'
#
loop_
_entity.id
_entity.type
_entity.pdbx_description
1 polymer ?
#
loop_
_entity_poly.entity_id
_entity_poly.type
_entity_poly.pdbx_seq_one_letter_code
_entity_poly.pdbx_strand_id
1 'polypeptide(L)'
;MRQIKHPMSHAIYEFDDDFNVLVTTRDGRTGTFDPEGRYLHGEVKAVDPELARWVGLGPREPIPITQNRRFMGAAKLLEKMQADKLAEEARAAALDKGGKL
;
A
#
# COMPACT_ATOMS: atom_id res chain seq x y z
N MET A 1 -0.67 -7.07 -18.02
CA MET A 1 -0.63 -5.63 -17.67
C MET A 1 -1.89 -5.27 -16.92
N ARG A 2 -1.79 -4.46 -15.86
CA ARG A 2 -2.92 -4.04 -15.05
C ARG A 2 -3.41 -2.69 -15.59
N GLN A 3 -4.64 -2.64 -16.06
CA GLN A 3 -5.24 -1.42 -16.62
C GLN A 3 -6.19 -0.80 -15.60
N ILE A 4 -6.17 0.53 -15.48
CA ILE A 4 -7.15 1.28 -14.70
C ILE A 4 -8.00 2.12 -15.64
N LYS A 5 -9.32 1.97 -15.55
CA LYS A 5 -10.26 2.80 -16.29
C LYS A 5 -10.65 4.02 -15.44
N HIS A 6 -10.43 5.21 -15.97
CA HIS A 6 -10.83 6.45 -15.32
C HIS A 6 -12.37 6.50 -15.19
N PRO A 7 -12.94 6.79 -14.00
CA PRO A 7 -14.38 6.70 -13.78
C PRO A 7 -15.19 7.72 -14.58
N MET A 8 -14.68 8.95 -14.73
CA MET A 8 -15.38 10.03 -15.45
C MET A 8 -15.07 10.09 -16.96
N SER A 9 -13.80 10.19 -17.35
CA SER A 9 -13.41 10.28 -18.78
C SER A 9 -13.46 8.94 -19.52
N HIS A 10 -13.53 7.81 -18.81
CA HIS A 10 -13.42 6.46 -19.35
C HIS A 10 -12.13 6.14 -20.11
N ALA A 11 -11.12 7.01 -20.02
CA ALA A 11 -9.79 6.73 -20.53
C ALA A 11 -9.16 5.54 -19.79
N ILE A 12 -8.39 4.74 -20.50
CA ILE A 12 -7.65 3.59 -20.00
C ILE A 12 -6.22 4.03 -19.73
N TYR A 13 -5.72 3.70 -18.54
CA TYR A 13 -4.36 4.00 -18.11
C TYR A 13 -3.62 2.69 -17.89
N GLU A 14 -2.43 2.60 -18.47
CA GLU A 14 -1.61 1.41 -18.48
C GLU A 14 -0.18 1.77 -18.11
N PHE A 15 0.44 0.97 -17.26
CA PHE A 15 1.86 1.08 -16.96
C PHE A 15 2.64 0.27 -17.99
N ASP A 16 3.54 0.92 -18.72
CA ASP A 16 4.34 0.29 -19.77
C ASP A 16 5.70 -0.21 -19.26
N ASP A 17 6.45 -0.88 -20.15
CA ASP A 17 7.74 -1.48 -19.84
C ASP A 17 8.87 -0.44 -19.65
N ASP A 18 8.66 0.80 -20.12
CA ASP A 18 9.60 1.93 -20.01
C ASP A 18 9.34 2.78 -18.76
N PHE A 19 8.53 2.27 -17.82
CA PHE A 19 8.11 2.95 -16.59
C PHE A 19 7.30 4.24 -16.82
N ASN A 20 6.60 4.32 -17.95
CA ASN A 20 5.69 5.41 -18.28
C ASN A 20 4.23 4.95 -18.20
N VAL A 21 3.33 5.91 -18.38
CA VAL A 21 1.88 5.70 -18.36
C VAL A 21 1.33 5.97 -19.76
N LEU A 22 0.89 4.91 -20.42
CA LEU A 22 0.12 5.01 -21.65
C LEU A 22 -1.35 5.29 -21.30
N VAL A 23 -1.90 6.33 -21.91
CA VAL A 23 -3.28 6.76 -21.72
C VAL A 23 -4.00 6.67 -23.05
N THR A 24 -5.04 5.85 -23.10
CA THR A 24 -5.93 5.71 -24.26
C THR A 24 -7.29 6.32 -23.95
N THR A 25 -7.71 7.35 -24.66
CA THR A 25 -9.03 7.97 -24.46
C THR A 25 -10.15 7.07 -24.98
N ARG A 26 -11.40 7.38 -24.61
CA ARG A 26 -12.58 6.63 -25.05
C ARG A 26 -12.73 6.57 -26.58
N ASP A 27 -12.28 7.62 -27.24
CA ASP A 27 -12.23 7.84 -28.68
C ASP A 27 -10.99 7.24 -29.36
N GLY A 28 -10.14 6.52 -28.61
CA GLY A 28 -9.02 5.72 -29.13
C GLY A 28 -7.72 6.49 -29.32
N ARG A 29 -7.68 7.79 -28.98
CA ARG A 29 -6.45 8.58 -29.05
C ARG A 29 -5.52 8.24 -27.90
N THR A 30 -4.22 8.28 -28.13
CA THR A 30 -3.23 7.88 -27.14
C THR A 30 -2.27 9.01 -26.77
N GLY A 31 -1.74 8.95 -25.56
CA GLY A 31 -0.64 9.79 -25.10
C GLY A 31 0.17 9.04 -24.04
N THR A 32 1.48 9.27 -24.03
CA THR A 32 2.40 8.71 -23.05
C THR A 32 2.87 9.81 -22.12
N PHE A 33 2.83 9.52 -20.82
CA PHE A 33 3.15 10.45 -19.75
C PHE A 33 4.12 9.80 -18.76
N ASP A 34 4.94 10.59 -18.09
CA ASP A 34 5.69 10.09 -16.94
C ASP A 34 4.75 9.84 -15.74
N PRO A 35 5.21 9.17 -14.66
CA PRO A 35 4.41 8.94 -13.46
C PRO A 35 3.94 10.22 -12.74
N GLU A 36 4.52 11.39 -13.02
CA GLU A 36 4.07 12.68 -12.46
C GLU A 36 3.05 13.38 -13.39
N GLY A 37 2.63 12.72 -14.46
CA GLY A 37 1.66 13.23 -15.43
C GLY A 37 2.26 14.21 -16.45
N ARG A 38 3.58 14.30 -16.58
CA ARG A 38 4.22 15.14 -17.60
C ARG A 38 4.14 14.45 -18.95
N TYR A 39 3.71 15.21 -19.95
CA TYR A 39 3.60 14.73 -21.32
C TYR A 39 4.96 14.36 -21.91
N LEU A 40 5.03 13.20 -22.57
CA LEU A 40 6.19 12.73 -23.31
C LEU A 40 5.93 12.76 -24.82
N HIS A 41 4.98 11.98 -25.32
CA HIS A 41 4.60 11.94 -26.74
C HIS A 41 3.16 11.46 -26.97
N GLY A 42 2.67 11.55 -28.21
CA GLY A 42 1.30 11.15 -28.61
C GLY A 42 0.32 12.31 -28.86
N GLU A 43 -0.92 11.95 -29.17
CA GLU A 43 -2.00 12.87 -29.55
C GLU A 43 -2.65 13.55 -28.33
N VAL A 44 -2.78 12.80 -27.24
CA VAL A 44 -3.36 13.29 -25.99
C VAL A 44 -2.30 14.10 -25.24
N LYS A 45 -2.58 15.38 -24.98
CA LYS A 45 -1.64 16.33 -24.34
C LYS A 45 -1.93 16.59 -22.87
N ALA A 46 -3.02 16.04 -22.34
CA ALA A 46 -3.47 16.25 -20.96
C ALA A 46 -3.91 14.92 -20.35
N VAL A 47 -3.64 14.77 -19.06
CA VAL A 47 -3.88 13.56 -18.27
C VAL A 47 -4.36 13.94 -16.88
N ASP A 48 -5.06 13.03 -16.20
CA ASP A 48 -5.25 13.15 -14.76
C ASP A 48 -3.91 12.82 -14.04
N PRO A 49 -3.28 13.79 -13.37
CA PRO A 49 -1.96 13.59 -12.77
C PRO A 49 -1.97 12.61 -11.60
N GLU A 50 -3.06 12.53 -10.83
CA GLU A 50 -3.17 11.57 -9.72
C GLU A 50 -3.33 10.16 -10.25
N LEU A 51 -4.12 9.98 -11.31
CA LEU A 51 -4.32 8.66 -11.90
C LEU A 51 -3.06 8.18 -12.64
N ALA A 52 -2.33 9.08 -13.31
CA ALA A 52 -0.99 8.81 -13.83
C ALA A 52 -0.04 8.37 -12.71
N ARG A 53 -0.03 9.09 -11.58
CA ARG A 53 0.78 8.73 -10.42
C ARG A 53 0.43 7.39 -9.82
N TRP A 54 -0.86 7.07 -9.69
CA TRP A 54 -1.29 5.80 -9.12
C TRP A 54 -0.92 4.60 -9.99
N VAL A 55 -1.01 4.76 -11.32
CA VAL A 55 -0.62 3.71 -12.28
C VAL A 55 0.91 3.61 -12.38
N GLY A 56 1.59 4.75 -12.46
CA GLY A 56 3.05 4.88 -12.56
C GLY A 56 3.82 4.40 -11.33
N LEU A 57 3.15 4.27 -10.18
CA LEU A 57 3.71 3.63 -8.99
C LEU A 57 4.03 2.15 -9.19
N GLY A 58 3.51 1.53 -10.25
CA GLY A 58 3.83 0.16 -10.63
C GLY A 58 3.40 -0.89 -9.59
N PRO A 59 3.86 -2.14 -9.75
CA PRO A 59 3.66 -3.18 -8.75
C PRO A 59 4.37 -2.81 -7.44
N ARG A 60 3.60 -2.65 -6.35
CA ARG A 60 4.15 -2.55 -5.00
C ARG A 60 4.25 -3.93 -4.38
N GLU A 61 5.36 -4.17 -3.69
CA GLU A 61 5.43 -5.26 -2.73
C GLU A 61 4.34 -5.07 -1.66
N PRO A 62 3.59 -6.13 -1.31
CA PRO A 62 2.66 -6.08 -0.20
C PRO A 62 3.41 -5.73 1.08
N ILE A 63 3.12 -4.57 1.65
CA ILE A 63 3.63 -4.24 2.98
C ILE A 63 2.93 -5.09 4.04
N PRO A 64 3.64 -5.60 5.05
CA PRO A 64 3.03 -6.30 6.17
C PRO A 64 2.01 -5.41 6.89
N ILE A 65 0.83 -5.96 7.22
CA ILE A 65 -0.26 -5.25 7.92
C ILE A 65 0.22 -4.64 9.25
N THR A 66 1.25 -5.22 9.85
CA THR A 66 1.89 -4.75 11.09
C THR A 66 2.49 -3.34 10.99
N GLN A 67 2.82 -2.84 9.80
CA GLN A 67 3.34 -1.48 9.61
C GLN A 67 2.25 -0.39 9.67
N ASN A 68 0.97 -0.77 9.63
CA ASN A 68 -0.12 0.19 9.70
C ASN A 68 -0.35 0.64 11.14
N ARG A 69 -0.30 1.96 11.39
CA ARG A 69 -0.48 2.58 12.72
C ARG A 69 -1.73 2.11 13.47
N ARG A 70 -2.80 1.72 12.77
CA ARG A 70 -4.01 1.15 13.39
C ARG A 70 -3.74 -0.19 14.08
N PHE A 71 -2.81 -0.99 13.55
CA PHE A 71 -2.44 -2.31 14.09
C PHE A 71 -1.15 -2.27 14.93
N MET A 72 -0.38 -1.18 14.87
CA MET A 72 0.79 -0.97 15.73
C MET A 72 0.46 -1.03 17.23
N GLY A 73 -0.71 -0.51 17.63
CA GLY A 73 -1.18 -0.59 19.02
C GLY A 73 -1.51 -2.01 19.46
N ALA A 74 -1.99 -2.86 18.55
CA ALA A 74 -2.32 -4.25 18.84
C ALA A 74 -1.07 -5.09 19.10
N ALA A 75 0.02 -4.85 18.36
CA ALA A 75 1.30 -5.52 18.61
C ALA A 75 1.83 -5.20 20.02
N LYS A 76 1.83 -3.92 20.40
CA LYS A 76 2.26 -3.49 21.74
C LYS A 76 1.36 -4.01 22.86
N LEU A 77 0.06 -4.13 22.60
CA LEU A 77 -0.90 -4.74 23.54
C LEU A 77 -0.59 -6.24 23.72
N LEU A 78 -0.31 -6.94 22.63
CA LEU A 78 0.00 -8.38 22.63
C LEU A 78 1.31 -8.67 23.37
N GLU A 79 2.34 -7.86 23.14
CA GLU A 79 3.59 -7.90 23.91
C GLU A 79 3.35 -7.68 25.41
N LYS A 80 2.54 -6.68 25.77
CA LYS A 80 2.19 -6.43 27.18
C LYS A 80 1.43 -7.62 27.79
N MET A 81 0.45 -8.18 27.10
CA MET A 81 -0.30 -9.34 27.58
C MET A 81 0.59 -10.57 27.80
N GLN A 82 1.55 -10.81 26.91
CA GLN A 82 2.53 -11.89 27.06
C GLN A 82 3.44 -11.63 28.27
N ALA A 83 3.91 -10.40 28.45
CA ALA A 83 4.71 -10.02 29.60
C ALA A 83 3.95 -10.17 30.93
N ASP A 84 2.69 -9.73 30.97
CA ASP A 84 1.82 -9.85 32.14
C ASP A 84 1.57 -11.34 32.48
N LYS A 85 1.32 -12.19 31.47
CA LYS A 85 1.15 -13.64 31.64
C LYS A 85 2.43 -14.32 32.15
N LEU A 86 3.59 -14.00 31.59
CA LEU A 86 4.88 -14.53 32.06
C LEU A 86 5.18 -14.11 33.51
N ALA A 87 4.83 -12.88 33.88
CA ALA A 87 4.97 -12.40 35.25
C ALA A 87 4.02 -13.14 36.20
N GLU A 88 2.80 -13.45 35.77
CA GLU A 88 1.85 -14.25 36.53
C GLU A 88 2.33 -15.69 36.70
N GLU A 89 2.82 -16.33 35.64
CA GLU A 89 3.40 -17.68 35.67
C GLU A 89 4.64 -17.73 36.57
N ALA A 90 5.52 -16.72 36.51
CA ALA A 90 6.67 -16.61 37.41
C ALA A 90 6.26 -16.42 38.88
N ARG A 91 5.23 -15.60 39.15
CA ARG A 91 4.65 -15.44 40.50
C ARG A 91 4.04 -16.75 41.01
N ALA A 92 3.27 -17.43 40.17
CA ALA A 92 2.67 -18.72 40.48
C ALA A 92 3.75 -19.78 40.77
N ALA A 93 4.79 -19.85 39.94
CA ALA A 93 5.93 -20.75 40.15
C ALA A 93 6.74 -20.42 41.41
N ALA A 94 6.83 -19.14 41.79
CA ALA A 94 7.47 -18.73 43.05
C ALA A 94 6.63 -19.10 44.29
N LEU A 95 5.31 -18.95 44.20
CA LEU A 95 4.36 -19.39 45.23
C LEU A 95 4.38 -20.91 45.43
N ASP A 96 4.45 -21.68 44.32
CA ASP A 96 4.53 -23.15 44.34
C ASP A 96 5.86 -23.67 44.92
N LYS A 97 6.96 -22.93 44.72
CA LYS A 97 8.31 -23.28 45.24
C LYS A 97 8.55 -22.90 46.71
N GLY A 98 7.58 -22.30 47.39
CA GLY A 98 7.60 -22.12 48.84
C GLY A 98 8.08 -20.74 49.31
N GLY A 99 7.16 -19.94 49.83
CA GLY A 99 7.46 -18.75 50.63
C GLY A 99 6.20 -18.04 51.12
N LYS A 100 5.98 -18.00 52.44
CA LYS A 100 4.91 -17.22 53.09
C LYS A 100 5.01 -15.73 52.71
N LEU A 101 3.84 -15.11 52.54
CA LEU A 101 3.57 -13.70 52.23
C LEU A 101 4.48 -12.71 52.98
#